data_AF-G8LXH2-F1
#
_entry.id   AF-G8LXH2-F1
#
_cell.length_a   1.000
_cell.length_b   1.000
_cell.length_c   1.000
_cell.angle_alpha   90.00
_cell.angle_beta   90.00
_cell.angle_gamma   90.00
#
_symmetry.space_group_name_H-M   'P 1'
#
loop_
_entity.id
_entity.type
_entity.pdbx_description
1 polymer ?
#
loop_
_entity_poly.entity_id
_entity_poly.type
_entity_poly.pdbx_seq_one_letter_code
_entity_poly.pdbx_strand_id
1 'polypeptide(L)' 'MKNHKKGDKLYINLISGPDDIRPISKTPAGDASTDPFCVYAHKRHAVGSKIINNDGSETVCTAHNNGSWQNINSIE' A
#
# COMPACT_ATOMS: atom_id res chain seq x y z
N MET A 1 1.44 27.25 -16.72
CA MET A 1 1.39 26.91 -15.27
C MET A 1 2.17 25.62 -15.06
N LYS A 2 3.35 25.66 -14.40
CA LYS A 2 4.14 24.46 -14.13
C LYS A 2 3.55 23.78 -12.89
N ASN A 3 2.81 22.68 -13.06
CA ASN A 3 2.28 21.90 -11.94
C ASN A 3 3.44 21.20 -11.22
N HIS A 4 3.99 21.83 -10.18
CA HIS A 4 4.89 21.21 -9.21
C HIS A 4 4.11 20.34 -8.21
N LYS A 5 3.13 19.55 -8.67
CA LYS A 5 2.63 18.45 -7.85
C LYS A 5 3.70 17.38 -7.94
N LYS A 6 4.68 17.39 -7.01
CA LYS A 6 5.45 16.19 -6.71
C LYS A 6 4.39 15.14 -6.42
N GLY A 7 4.17 14.23 -7.35
CA GLY A 7 3.18 13.20 -7.16
C GLY A 7 3.53 12.42 -5.89
N ASP A 8 2.49 12.03 -5.16
CA ASP A 8 2.66 11.39 -3.86
C ASP A 8 3.19 9.99 -4.12
N LYS A 9 4.52 9.85 -4.05
CA LYS A 9 5.23 8.61 -4.30
C LYS A 9 4.70 7.50 -3.40
N LEU A 10 4.24 6.43 -4.02
CA LEU A 10 3.77 5.24 -3.35
C LEU A 10 4.93 4.26 -3.20
N TYR A 11 4.99 3.61 -2.05
CA TYR A 11 5.98 2.57 -1.75
C TYR A 11 5.25 1.29 -1.40
N ILE A 12 5.84 0.16 -1.75
CA ILE A 12 5.39 -1.12 -1.23
C ILE A 12 5.89 -1.20 0.21
N ASN A 13 4.97 -1.44 1.14
CA ASN A 13 5.28 -1.51 2.56
C ASN A 13 4.91 -2.87 3.13
N LEU A 14 5.70 -3.32 4.09
CA LEU A 14 5.35 -4.38 5.02
C LEU A 14 4.90 -3.72 6.33
N ILE A 15 3.71 -4.07 6.77
CA ILE A 15 3.03 -3.49 7.92
C ILE A 15 2.78 -4.61 8.91
N SER A 16 3.39 -4.56 10.09
CA SER A 16 3.19 -5.58 11.15
C SER A 16 2.37 -5.04 12.32
N GLY A 17 1.91 -3.79 12.24
CA GLY A 17 1.09 -3.10 13.22
C GLY A 17 0.87 -1.64 12.82
N PRO A 18 0.03 -0.89 13.56
CA PRO A 18 -0.26 0.52 13.24
C PRO A 18 0.99 1.40 13.22
N ASP A 19 1.99 1.09 14.04
CA ASP A 19 3.23 1.85 14.17
C ASP A 19 4.45 1.22 13.48
N ASP A 20 4.35 -0.03 13.00
CA ASP A 20 5.45 -0.72 12.32
C ASP A 20 5.17 -0.85 10.82
N ILE A 21 5.59 0.18 10.09
CA ILE A 21 5.44 0.30 8.63
C ILE A 21 6.83 0.46 8.03
N ARG A 22 7.28 -0.56 7.30
CA ARG A 22 8.61 -0.59 6.68
C ARG A 22 8.48 -0.66 5.16
N PRO A 23 9.10 0.26 4.41
CA PRO A 23 9.16 0.15 2.97
C PRO A 23 10.05 -1.06 2.60
N ILE A 24 9.57 -1.92 1.70
CA ILE A 24 10.37 -3.05 1.21
C ILE A 24 11.30 -2.62 0.07
N SER A 25 11.05 -1.45 -0.54
CA SER A 25 11.83 -0.92 -1.66
C SER A 25 12.47 0.43 -1.33
N LYS A 26 13.67 0.66 -1.86
CA LYS A 26 14.36 1.97 -1.80
C LYS A 26 13.80 2.97 -2.79
N THR A 27 13.19 2.48 -3.87
CA THR A 27 12.56 3.28 -4.93
C THR A 27 11.04 3.25 -4.78
N PRO A 28 10.34 4.32 -5.18
CA PRO A 28 8.89 4.31 -5.24
C PRO A 28 8.41 3.25 -6.24
N ALA A 29 7.31 2.60 -5.90
CA ALA A 29 6.64 1.62 -6.75
C ALA A 29 5.55 2.23 -7.63
N GLY A 30 5.12 3.46 -7.34
CA GLY A 30 4.12 4.18 -8.13
C GLY A 30 3.90 5.61 -7.64
N ASP A 31 2.86 6.24 -8.16
CA ASP A 31 2.46 7.61 -7.86
C ASP A 31 0.96 7.71 -7.57
N ALA A 32 0.59 8.27 -6.42
CA ALA A 32 -0.81 8.35 -5.98
C ALA A 32 -1.69 9.25 -6.86
N SER A 33 -1.11 10.00 -7.81
CA SER A 33 -1.87 10.79 -8.78
C SER A 33 -2.42 9.94 -9.95
N THR A 34 -1.82 8.79 -10.22
CA THR A 34 -2.16 7.94 -11.37
C THR A 34 -2.41 6.48 -11.00
N ASP A 35 -1.78 5.98 -9.95
CA ASP A 35 -1.83 4.58 -9.56
C ASP A 35 -2.81 4.33 -8.39
N PRO A 36 -3.50 3.18 -8.37
CA PRO A 36 -4.30 2.78 -7.22
C PRO A 36 -3.42 2.56 -5.99
N PHE A 37 -3.95 2.86 -4.82
CA PHE A 37 -3.26 2.72 -3.55
C PHE A 37 -4.23 2.37 -2.42
N CYS A 38 -3.72 1.71 -1.39
CA CYS A 38 -4.49 1.46 -0.18
C CYS A 38 -4.04 2.40 0.93
N VAL A 39 -4.97 2.82 1.78
CA VAL A 39 -4.68 3.68 2.93
C VAL A 39 -4.65 2.83 4.19
N TYR A 40 -3.63 3.00 5.02
CA TYR A 40 -3.53 2.40 6.34
C TYR A 40 -2.72 3.32 7.26
N ALA A 41 -3.10 3.44 8.53
CA ALA A 41 -2.45 4.33 9.51
C ALA A 41 -2.19 5.75 8.96
N HIS A 42 -3.17 6.33 8.26
CA HIS A 42 -3.09 7.63 7.57
C HIS A 42 -1.99 7.77 6.50
N LYS A 43 -1.37 6.66 6.08
CA LYS A 43 -0.38 6.61 5.00
C LYS A 43 -0.95 5.90 3.77
N ARG A 44 -0.43 6.26 2.61
CA ARG A 44 -0.76 5.62 1.32
C ARG A 44 0.28 4.56 0.99
N HIS A 45 -0.19 3.41 0.53
CA HIS A 45 0.61 2.23 0.28
C HIS A 45 0.38 1.76 -1.16
N ALA A 46 1.46 1.48 -1.89
CA ALA A 46 1.37 0.96 -3.25
C ALA A 46 0.68 -0.42 -3.24
N VAL A 47 0.05 -0.76 -4.36
CA VAL A 47 -0.40 -2.14 -4.65
C VAL A 47 0.78 -3.11 -4.44
N GLY A 48 0.48 -4.25 -3.82
CA GLY A 48 1.47 -5.23 -3.37
C GLY A 48 1.94 -5.05 -1.93
N SER A 49 1.58 -3.94 -1.26
CA SER A 49 1.86 -3.78 0.17
C SER A 49 1.14 -4.84 0.99
N LYS A 50 1.71 -5.22 2.13
CA LYS A 50 1.20 -6.30 2.97
C LYS A 50 1.01 -5.85 4.41
N ILE A 51 -0.12 -6.21 5.01
CA ILE A 51 -0.39 -6.15 6.44
C ILE A 51 -0.31 -7.57 6.98
N ILE A 52 0.57 -7.79 7.94
CA ILE A 52 0.65 -9.03 8.73
C ILE A 52 -0.21 -8.80 9.97
N ASN A 53 -1.33 -9.51 10.04
CA ASN A 53 -2.24 -9.44 11.17
C ASN A 53 -1.69 -10.23 12.37
N ASN A 54 -2.24 -9.98 13.56
CA ASN A 54 -1.79 -10.63 14.80
C ASN A 54 -1.99 -12.16 14.79
N ASP A 55 -2.92 -12.67 13.98
CA ASP A 55 -3.18 -14.09 13.79
C ASP A 55 -2.23 -14.76 12.76
N GLY A 56 -1.30 -13.99 12.19
CA GLY A 56 -0.39 -14.43 11.14
C GLY A 56 -0.98 -14.39 9.72
N SER A 57 -2.26 -14.02 9.56
CA SER A 57 -2.86 -13.85 8.23
C SER A 57 -2.31 -12.60 7.54
N GLU A 58 -2.25 -12.64 6.20
CA GLU A 58 -1.79 -11.51 5.41
C GLU A 58 -2.96 -10.82 4.70
N THR A 59 -2.94 -9.50 4.70
CA THR A 59 -3.83 -8.67 3.88
C THR A 59 -2.99 -7.87 2.90
N VAL A 60 -3.27 -8.02 1.61
CA VAL A 60 -2.49 -7.43 0.51
C VAL A 60 -3.27 -6.26 -0.08
N CYS A 61 -2.57 -5.17 -0.36
CA CYS A 61 -3.11 -4.06 -1.13
C CYS A 61 -3.20 -4.48 -2.59
N THR A 62 -4.40 -4.48 -3.16
CA THR A 62 -4.66 -4.85 -4.56
C THR A 62 -5.15 -3.64 -5.35
N ALA A 63 -5.04 -3.71 -6.68
CA ALA A 63 -5.61 -2.70 -7.58
C ALA A 63 -7.14 -2.75 -7.67
N HIS A 64 -7.79 -3.73 -7.02
CA HIS A 64 -9.24 -3.88 -7.02
C HIS A 64 -9.92 -2.64 -6.41
N ASN A 65 -11.04 -2.20 -7.01
CA ASN A 65 -11.76 -0.98 -6.59
C ASN A 65 -10.86 0.26 -6.41
N ASN A 66 -9.88 0.44 -7.30
CA ASN A 66 -8.93 1.55 -7.27
C ASN A 66 -8.02 1.59 -6.01
N GLY A 67 -7.81 0.43 -5.39
CA GLY A 67 -7.01 0.30 -4.17
C GLY A 67 -7.84 -0.30 -3.04
N SER A 68 -7.69 -1.60 -2.80
CA SER A 68 -8.43 -2.31 -1.76
C SER A 68 -7.56 -3.34 -1.06
N TRP A 69 -7.62 -3.34 0.28
CA TRP A 69 -7.02 -4.37 1.12
C TRP A 69 -7.82 -5.67 1.00
N GLN A 70 -7.18 -6.75 0.58
CA GLN A 70 -7.78 -8.06 0.38
C GLN A 70 -7.02 -9.11 1.20
N ASN A 71 -7.74 -9.97 1.90
CA ASN A 71 -7.11 -11.07 2.65
C ASN A 71 -6.65 -12.16 1.66
N ILE A 72 -5.40 -12.64 1.80
CA ILE A 72 -4.88 -13.67 0.88
C ILE A 72 -5.63 -14.99 0.98
N ASN A 73 -6.25 -15.28 2.13
CA ASN A 73 -7.03 -16.50 2.36
C ASN A 73 -8.48 -16.37 1.85
N SER A 74 -8.86 -15.23 1.28
CA SER A 74 -10.17 -15.04 0.63
C SER A 74 -10.10 -15.14 -0.90
N ILE A 75 -8.95 -15.56 -1.44
CA ILE A 75 -8.78 -15.91 -2.85
C ILE A 75 -8.89 -17.44 -2.94
N GLU A 76 -10.11 -17.96 -2.85
CA GLU A 76 -10.48 -19.29 -3.36
C GLU A 76 -11.01 -19.19 -4.79
#